data_AF-A0A2U2JEX6-F1
#
_entry.id   AF-A0A2U2JEX6-F1
#
_cell.length_a   1.000
_cell.length_b   1.000
_cell.length_c   1.000
_cell.angle_alpha   90.00
_cell.angle_beta   90.00
_cell.angle_gamma   90.00
#
_symmetry.space_group_name_H-M   'P 1'
#
loop_
_entity.id
_entity.type
_entity.pdbx_description
1 polymer ?
#
loop_
_entity_poly.entity_id
_entity_poly.type
_entity_poly.pdbx_seq_one_letter_code
_entity_poly.pdbx_strand_id
1 'polypeptide(L)'
;MGEIIGEILFKYVIAGIWIGLNSIYDWIKGVIFGIPKIEVEKKRLEKKWLYKKVILREKLENGIEIGTNGTVMEIIDKRTAFTEFYNQNGEFIEIENELMYKVKLSKLKLKK
;
A
#
# COMPACT_ATOMS: atom_id res chain seq x y z
N MET A 1 -34.46 -11.25 -0.79
CA MET A 1 -33.90 -11.37 -2.17
C MET A 1 -33.71 -10.01 -2.84
N GLY A 2 -34.64 -9.05 -2.73
CA GLY A 2 -34.49 -7.71 -3.32
C GLY A 2 -33.44 -6.81 -2.65
N GLU A 3 -33.28 -6.90 -1.33
CA GLU A 3 -32.33 -6.05 -0.57
C GLU A 3 -30.85 -6.37 -0.87
N ILE A 4 -30.51 -7.65 -1.06
CA ILE A 4 -29.14 -8.11 -1.34
C ILE A 4 -28.66 -7.63 -2.73
N ILE A 5 -29.57 -7.60 -3.72
CA ILE A 5 -29.24 -7.14 -5.07
C ILE A 5 -29.05 -5.61 -5.09
N GLY A 6 -29.84 -4.88 -4.30
CA GLY A 6 -29.73 -3.42 -4.15
C GLY A 6 -28.40 -2.97 -3.54
N GLU A 7 -27.95 -3.61 -2.45
CA GLU A 7 -26.66 -3.28 -1.82
C GLU A 7 -25.45 -3.57 -2.72
N ILE A 8 -25.49 -4.68 -3.46
CA ILE A 8 -24.42 -5.05 -4.39
C ILE A 8 -24.32 -4.02 -5.52
N LEU A 9 -25.45 -3.69 -6.17
CA LEU A 9 -25.49 -2.68 -7.23
C LEU A 9 -25.05 -1.30 -6.72
N PHE A 10 -25.52 -0.87 -5.56
CA PHE A 10 -25.17 0.42 -4.97
C PHE A 10 -23.67 0.53 -4.67
N LYS A 11 -23.05 -0.53 -4.14
CA LYS A 11 -21.61 -0.58 -3.87
C LYS A 11 -20.79 -0.51 -5.17
N TYR A 12 -21.21 -1.19 -6.23
CA TYR A 12 -20.54 -1.12 -7.53
C TYR A 12 -20.70 0.24 -8.20
N VAL A 13 -21.87 0.87 -8.10
CA VAL A 13 -22.14 2.21 -8.65
C VAL A 13 -21.31 3.27 -7.92
N ILE A 14 -21.27 3.25 -6.59
CA ILE A 14 -20.44 4.19 -5.81
C ILE A 14 -18.96 3.97 -6.06
N ALA A 15 -18.50 2.71 -6.12
CA ALA A 15 -17.11 2.39 -6.45
C ALA A 15 -16.75 2.86 -7.85
N GLY A 16 -17.64 2.70 -8.83
CA GLY A 16 -17.49 3.20 -10.20
C GLY A 16 -17.39 4.72 -10.27
N ILE A 17 -18.27 5.43 -9.55
CA ILE A 17 -18.26 6.90 -9.45
C ILE A 17 -16.97 7.39 -8.79
N TRP A 18 -16.50 6.72 -7.74
CA TRP A 18 -15.26 7.07 -7.05
C TRP A 18 -14.00 6.87 -7.92
N ILE A 19 -13.98 5.80 -8.74
CA ILE A 19 -12.90 5.55 -9.71
C ILE A 19 -12.94 6.59 -10.83
N GLY A 20 -14.13 6.94 -11.32
CA GLY A 20 -14.31 7.99 -12.34
C GLY A 20 -13.84 9.35 -11.87
N LEU A 21 -14.23 9.76 -10.65
CA LEU A 21 -13.83 11.04 -10.06
C LEU A 21 -12.31 11.13 -9.81
N ASN A 22 -11.68 10.06 -9.30
CA ASN A 22 -10.21 10.04 -9.16
C ASN A 22 -9.50 10.12 -10.52
N SER A 23 -10.02 9.45 -11.54
CA SER A 23 -9.41 9.47 -12.88
C SER A 23 -9.52 10.85 -13.55
N ILE A 24 -10.65 11.53 -13.36
CA ILE A 24 -10.87 12.90 -13.84
C ILE A 24 -10.00 13.89 -13.06
N TYR A 25 -9.90 13.74 -11.74
CA TYR A 25 -9.03 14.57 -10.90
C TYR A 25 -7.54 14.44 -11.28
N ASP A 26 -7.08 13.22 -11.52
CA ASP A 26 -5.70 12.94 -11.93
C ASP A 26 -5.42 13.48 -13.35
N TRP A 27 -6.40 13.38 -14.27
CA TRP A 27 -6.31 13.97 -15.60
C TRP A 27 -6.24 15.50 -15.56
N ILE A 28 -7.12 16.14 -14.79
CA ILE A 28 -7.14 17.60 -14.58
C ILE A 28 -5.82 18.07 -13.95
N LYS A 29 -5.26 17.33 -12.99
CA LYS A 29 -3.94 17.64 -12.42
C LYS A 29 -2.81 17.56 -13.44
N GLY A 30 -2.83 16.56 -14.32
CA GLY A 30 -1.84 16.43 -15.39
C GLY A 30 -1.94 17.54 -16.43
N VAL A 31 -3.15 17.98 -16.76
CA VAL A 31 -3.39 19.02 -17.78
C VAL A 31 -3.18 20.44 -17.24
N ILE A 32 -3.59 20.74 -16.02
CA ILE A 32 -3.55 22.12 -15.46
C ILE A 32 -2.24 22.41 -14.72
N PHE A 33 -1.70 21.47 -13.94
CA PHE A 33 -0.64 21.77 -12.97
C PHE A 33 0.78 21.41 -13.44
N GLY A 34 0.96 20.82 -14.63
CA GLY A 34 2.29 20.49 -15.16
C GLY A 34 3.12 19.59 -14.23
N ILE A 35 2.46 18.83 -13.35
CA ILE A 35 3.13 18.02 -12.33
C ILE A 35 3.95 16.93 -13.04
N PRO A 36 5.28 16.87 -12.87
CA PRO A 36 6.11 15.89 -13.54
C PRO A 36 5.65 14.49 -13.13
N LYS A 37 5.48 13.60 -14.12
CA LYS A 37 4.96 12.21 -14.02
C LYS A 37 5.49 11.39 -12.82
N ILE A 38 6.69 11.71 -12.36
CA ILE A 38 7.36 11.11 -11.19
C ILE A 38 6.56 11.32 -9.90
N GLU A 39 5.97 12.51 -9.71
CA GLU A 39 5.25 12.83 -8.48
C GLU A 39 3.86 12.16 -8.42
N VAL A 40 3.21 11.99 -9.58
CA VAL A 40 1.95 11.26 -9.70
C VAL A 40 2.14 9.78 -9.37
N GLU A 41 3.22 9.18 -9.85
CA GLU A 41 3.54 7.78 -9.58
C GLU A 41 3.86 7.54 -8.10
N LYS A 42 4.62 8.45 -7.45
CA LYS A 42 4.90 8.38 -6.01
C LYS A 42 3.60 8.47 -5.20
N LYS A 43 2.72 9.44 -5.50
CA LYS A 43 1.41 9.58 -4.82
C LYS A 43 0.54 8.34 -4.98
N ARG A 44 0.56 7.71 -6.16
CA ARG A 44 -0.17 6.46 -6.40
C ARG A 44 0.37 5.30 -5.57
N LEU A 45 1.70 5.20 -5.44
CA LEU A 45 2.32 4.19 -4.59
C LEU A 45 2.02 4.44 -3.11
N GLU A 46 2.11 5.67 -2.64
CA GLU A 46 1.74 6.05 -1.27
C GLU A 46 0.28 5.65 -0.97
N LYS A 47 -0.67 6.03 -1.83
CA LYS A 47 -2.08 5.65 -1.67
C LYS A 47 -2.29 4.13 -1.60
N LYS A 48 -1.49 3.37 -2.35
CA LYS A 48 -1.59 1.91 -2.42
C LYS A 48 -0.95 1.21 -1.23
N TRP A 49 0.18 1.72 -0.73
CA TRP A 49 1.06 0.99 0.18
C TRP A 49 1.24 1.65 1.54
N LEU A 50 1.30 2.98 1.61
CA LEU A 50 1.58 3.70 2.86
C LEU A 50 0.54 3.37 3.93
N TYR A 51 1.03 3.05 5.12
CA TYR A 51 0.28 2.61 6.30
C TYR A 51 -0.59 1.37 6.09
N LYS A 52 -0.35 0.60 5.01
CA LYS A 52 -1.05 -0.66 4.78
C LYS A 52 -0.36 -1.81 5.48
N LYS A 53 -1.19 -2.70 6.03
CA LYS A 53 -0.73 -3.99 6.54
C LYS A 53 -0.27 -4.87 5.39
N VAL A 54 0.89 -5.47 5.55
CA VAL A 54 1.53 -6.33 4.56
C VAL A 54 1.98 -7.65 5.19
N ILE A 55 2.21 -8.63 4.33
CA ILE A 55 2.84 -9.90 4.66
C ILE A 55 4.09 -10.02 3.79
N LEU A 56 5.20 -10.38 4.42
CA LEU A 56 6.46 -10.64 3.74
C LEU A 56 6.37 -11.95 2.93
N ARG A 57 6.74 -11.91 1.65
CA ARG A 57 6.68 -13.06 0.73
C ARG A 57 7.98 -13.86 0.65
N GLU A 58 9.08 -13.30 1.11
CA GLU A 58 10.41 -13.87 1.00
C GLU A 58 11.21 -13.49 2.24
N LYS A 59 12.03 -14.41 2.76
CA LYS A 59 12.94 -14.13 3.88
C LYS A 59 13.85 -12.92 3.55
N LEU A 60 14.04 -12.05 4.53
CA LEU A 60 14.98 -10.94 4.45
C LEU A 60 16.37 -11.36 4.96
N GLU A 61 17.40 -10.66 4.50
CA GLU A 61 18.80 -10.95 4.84
C GLU A 61 19.09 -10.76 6.33
N ASN A 62 18.39 -9.81 6.97
CA ASN A 62 18.44 -9.56 8.41
C ASN A 62 17.74 -10.64 9.26
N GLY A 63 17.20 -11.71 8.64
CA GLY A 63 16.61 -12.83 9.36
C GLY A 63 15.09 -12.78 9.53
N ILE A 64 14.41 -11.73 9.05
CA ILE A 64 12.93 -11.68 9.11
C ILE A 64 12.33 -12.73 8.18
N GLU A 65 11.57 -13.66 8.76
CA GLU A 65 11.07 -14.84 8.06
C GLU A 65 9.88 -14.54 7.13
N ILE A 66 9.72 -15.39 6.12
CA ILE A 66 8.55 -15.37 5.23
C ILE A 66 7.24 -15.47 6.03
N GLY A 67 6.21 -14.74 5.61
CA GLY A 67 4.90 -14.74 6.26
C GLY A 67 4.77 -13.73 7.42
N THR A 68 5.88 -13.10 7.83
CA THR A 68 5.86 -12.08 8.88
C THR A 68 4.96 -10.91 8.50
N ASN A 69 4.12 -10.49 9.45
CA ASN A 69 3.25 -9.34 9.26
C ASN A 69 4.03 -8.05 9.43
N GLY A 70 3.69 -7.03 8.66
CA GLY A 70 4.28 -5.71 8.79
C GLY A 70 3.35 -4.58 8.39
N THR A 71 3.82 -3.35 8.56
CA THR A 71 3.17 -2.12 8.12
C THR A 71 4.18 -1.29 7.35
N VAL A 72 3.79 -0.84 6.16
CA VAL A 72 4.63 0.08 5.37
C VAL A 72 4.53 1.48 5.99
N MET A 73 5.66 2.03 6.41
CA MET A 73 5.74 3.32 7.10
C MET A 73 6.11 4.46 6.16
N GLU A 74 6.94 4.18 5.15
CA GLU A 74 7.37 5.20 4.19
C GLU A 74 7.67 4.57 2.82
N ILE A 75 7.36 5.30 1.74
CA ILE A 75 7.78 4.94 0.37
C ILE A 75 9.03 5.74 0.02
N ILE A 76 10.17 5.04 -0.03
CA ILE A 76 11.48 5.64 -0.34
C ILE A 76 11.57 5.94 -1.84
N ASP A 77 11.24 4.94 -2.67
CA ASP A 77 11.29 5.04 -4.13
C ASP A 77 10.19 4.19 -4.80
N LYS A 78 10.24 4.05 -6.13
CA LYS A 78 9.24 3.32 -6.91
C LYS A 78 9.14 1.82 -6.58
N ARG A 79 10.16 1.26 -5.93
CA ARG A 79 10.36 -0.16 -5.69
C ARG A 79 10.65 -0.49 -4.24
N THR A 80 11.05 0.48 -3.41
CA THR A 80 11.44 0.25 -2.02
C THR A 80 10.62 1.09 -1.05
N ALA A 81 10.37 0.50 0.11
CA ALA A 81 9.62 1.08 1.19
C ALA A 81 10.25 0.70 2.52
N PHE A 82 10.12 1.57 3.51
CA PHE A 82 10.40 1.23 4.89
C PHE A 82 9.19 0.51 5.49
N THR A 83 9.44 -0.63 6.13
CA THR A 83 8.41 -1.49 6.71
C THR A 83 8.83 -1.89 8.11
N GLU A 84 7.91 -1.73 9.05
CA GLU A 84 8.00 -2.31 10.40
C GLU A 84 7.39 -3.70 10.38
N PHE A 85 8.01 -4.66 11.06
CA PHE A 85 7.50 -6.03 11.16
C PHE A 85 7.13 -6.37 12.59
N TYR A 86 6.19 -7.30 12.73
CA TYR A 86 5.64 -7.72 14.01
C TYR A 86 5.81 -9.22 14.22
N ASN A 87 6.14 -9.60 15.45
CA ASN A 87 6.14 -10.99 15.88
C ASN A 87 4.70 -11.54 16.02
N GLN A 88 4.57 -12.80 16.44
CA GLN A 88 3.26 -13.44 16.61
C GLN A 88 2.40 -12.79 17.70
N ASN A 89 3.02 -12.10 18.66
CA ASN A 89 2.36 -11.36 19.73
C ASN A 89 1.94 -9.94 19.31
N GLY A 90 2.32 -9.50 18.11
CA GLY A 90 2.06 -8.15 17.60
C GLY A 90 3.08 -7.10 18.05
N GLU A 91 4.18 -7.51 18.68
CA GLU A 91 5.26 -6.62 19.10
C GLU A 91 6.21 -6.38 17.93
N PHE A 92 6.86 -5.21 17.89
CA PHE A 92 7.83 -4.88 16.86
C PHE A 92 9.04 -5.83 16.91
N ILE A 93 9.49 -6.24 15.73
CA ILE A 93 10.73 -7.00 15.58
C ILE A 93 11.88 -6.00 15.51
N GLU A 94 12.69 -5.95 16.55
CA GLU A 94 13.92 -5.17 16.62
C GLU A 94 15.14 -6.06 16.37
N ILE A 95 16.00 -5.63 15.44
CA ILE A 95 17.23 -6.35 15.08
C ILE A 95 18.33 -5.29 15.01
N GLU A 96 19.43 -5.50 15.74
CA GLU A 96 20.58 -4.57 15.75
C GLU A 96 20.21 -3.11 16.10
N ASN A 97 19.24 -2.92 17.00
CA ASN A 97 18.65 -1.62 17.37
C ASN A 97 17.90 -0.91 16.22
N GLU A 98 17.55 -1.62 15.15
CA GLU A 98 16.67 -1.13 14.08
C GLU A 98 15.27 -1.74 14.21
N LEU A 99 14.24 -0.89 14.07
CA LEU A 99 12.83 -1.28 14.07
C LEU A 99 12.18 -1.21 12.68
N MET A 100 12.86 -0.56 11.73
CA MET A 100 12.31 -0.19 10.44
C MET A 100 13.25 -0.63 9.32
N TYR A 101 12.73 -1.47 8.42
CA TYR A 101 13.58 -2.16 7.46
C TYR A 101 13.27 -1.72 6.04
N LYS A 102 14.31 -1.52 5.23
CA LYS A 102 14.18 -1.22 3.81
C LYS A 102 13.83 -2.47 3.04
N VAL A 103 12.62 -2.53 2.48
CA VAL A 103 12.09 -3.70 1.78
C VAL A 103 11.66 -3.35 0.37
N LYS A 104 11.93 -4.25 -0.59
CA LYS A 104 11.38 -4.14 -1.94
C LYS A 104 9.89 -4.42 -1.92
N LEU A 105 9.08 -3.55 -2.51
CA LEU A 105 7.62 -3.70 -2.65
C LEU A 105 7.22 -5.04 -3.30
N SER A 106 8.07 -5.61 -4.16
CA SER A 106 7.85 -6.93 -4.77
C SER A 106 7.85 -8.09 -3.76
N LYS A 107 8.60 -7.94 -2.66
CA LYS A 107 8.65 -8.90 -1.54
C LYS A 107 7.47 -8.73 -0.58
N LEU A 108 6.63 -7.71 -0.76
CA LEU A 108 5.48 -7.45 0.10
C LEU A 108 4.17 -7.86 -0.58
N LYS A 109 3.25 -8.39 0.23
CA LYS A 109 1.85 -8.64 -0.16
C LYS A 109 0.95 -7.80 0.71
N LEU A 110 0.08 -6.99 0.10
CA LEU A 110 -1.00 -6.33 0.86
C LEU A 110 -1.89 -7.37 1.53
N LYS A 111 -2.11 -7.20 2.83
CA LYS A 111 -3.08 -7.97 3.60
C LYS A 111 -4.46 -7.37 3.33
N LYS A 112 -5.41 -8.19 2.87
CA LYS A 112 -6.81 -7.77 2.63
C LYS A 112 -7.51 -7.49 3.95
#